data_AF-A0A178ZKH6-F1
#
_entry.id   AF-A0A178ZKH6-F1
#
_cell.length_a   1.000
_cell.length_b   1.000
_cell.length_c   1.000
_cell.angle_alpha   90.00
_cell.angle_beta   90.00
_cell.angle_gamma   90.00
#
_symmetry.space_group_name_H-M   'P 1'
#
loop_
_entity.id
_entity.type
_entity.pdbx_description
1 polymer ?
#
loop_
_entity_poly.entity_id
_entity_poly.type
_entity_poly.pdbx_seq_one_letter_code
_entity_poly.pdbx_strand_id
1 'polypeptide(L)'
;MKSDDADVLRARVLELEVQLQTTKALLRDIERSGSTSTSDLRHNGGSQLLSLPITLPIGHSMHNLMLLSDSALPLGSFAYSSGLESFLAHHKQVPPMPGQTNLSLFHKFLKLSIQSMAYTNIPYVLAGFRDPLALMDLDNDLDASTPCNVARRASIAQGRALLSVWEKAFAPAVKLQHEEGGEGIEAATTLRVFARDLKLSALSPAGPSNSNAHQIPAVNGHLAPLWGVICLSLGLNLEESGYLFLFNHSKAVISAAVRASVMGPYMAQNALASKELQELLRGCLEKVWLMRPEDAGQVAPSMDLWVGRHELLYSRIFNS
;
A
#
# COMPACT_ATOMS: atom_id res chain seq x y z
N MET A 1 -36.47 -21.69 -9.53
CA MET A 1 -36.79 -20.27 -9.32
C MET A 1 -36.51 -19.56 -10.63
N LYS A 2 -37.51 -18.88 -11.20
CA LYS A 2 -37.40 -18.27 -12.54
C LYS A 2 -36.68 -16.92 -12.42
N SER A 3 -35.94 -16.53 -13.46
CA SER A 3 -35.23 -15.24 -13.53
C SER A 3 -36.14 -14.03 -13.23
N ASP A 4 -37.41 -14.12 -13.61
CA ASP A 4 -38.44 -13.11 -13.34
C ASP A 4 -38.65 -12.84 -11.84
N ASP A 5 -38.56 -13.86 -10.98
CA ASP A 5 -38.76 -13.69 -9.54
C ASP A 5 -37.61 -12.90 -8.91
N ALA A 6 -36.40 -12.99 -9.47
CA ALA A 6 -35.22 -12.29 -8.97
C ALA A 6 -35.29 -10.79 -9.23
N ASP A 7 -35.82 -10.38 -10.39
CA ASP A 7 -35.94 -8.96 -10.74
C ASP A 7 -37.08 -8.28 -9.97
N VAL A 8 -38.16 -9.00 -9.69
CA VAL A 8 -39.22 -8.54 -8.77
C VAL A 8 -38.67 -8.34 -7.35
N LEU A 9 -37.83 -9.26 -6.87
CA LEU A 9 -37.20 -9.13 -5.54
C LEU A 9 -36.19 -7.98 -5.49
N ARG A 10 -35.39 -7.76 -6.55
CA ARG A 10 -34.47 -6.61 -6.63
C ARG A 10 -35.21 -5.27 -6.63
N ALA A 11 -36.31 -5.16 -7.38
CA ALA A 11 -37.15 -3.98 -7.37
C ALA A 11 -37.75 -3.73 -5.98
N ARG A 12 -38.14 -4.79 -5.27
CA ARG A 12 -38.65 -4.69 -3.90
C ARG A 12 -37.58 -4.27 -2.89
N VAL A 13 -36.33 -4.72 -3.06
CA VAL A 13 -35.20 -4.27 -2.22
C VAL A 13 -34.94 -2.78 -2.41
N LEU A 14 -34.89 -2.30 -3.65
CA LEU A 14 -34.73 -0.87 -3.96
C LEU A 14 -35.85 -0.01 -3.36
N GLU A 15 -37.10 -0.47 -3.44
CA GLU A 15 -38.23 0.24 -2.84
C GLU A 15 -38.12 0.31 -1.30
N LEU A 16 -37.70 -0.78 -0.65
CA LEU A 16 -37.50 -0.83 0.79
C LEU A 16 -36.33 0.04 1.24
N GLU A 17 -35.24 0.12 0.47
CA GLU A 17 -34.11 1.01 0.75
C GLU A 17 -34.51 2.48 0.69
N VAL A 18 -35.31 2.87 -0.30
CA VAL A 18 -35.85 4.22 -0.43
C VAL A 18 -36.77 4.53 0.76
N GLN A 19 -37.69 3.62 1.11
CA GLN A 19 -38.58 3.77 2.27
C GLN A 19 -37.81 3.92 3.58
N LEU A 20 -36.74 3.13 3.75
CA LEU A 20 -35.88 3.18 4.93
C LEU A 20 -35.15 4.52 5.00
N GLN A 21 -34.59 5.02 3.88
CA GLN A 21 -33.96 6.33 3.83
C GLN A 21 -34.94 7.46 4.17
N THR A 22 -36.15 7.44 3.61
CA THR A 22 -37.18 8.46 3.91
C THR A 22 -37.62 8.40 5.37
N THR A 23 -37.79 7.18 5.93
CA THR A 23 -38.19 7.01 7.33
C THR A 23 -37.08 7.48 8.28
N LYS A 24 -35.81 7.19 7.98
CA LYS A 24 -34.66 7.71 8.73
C LYS A 24 -34.53 9.23 8.63
N ALA A 25 -34.94 9.85 7.53
CA ALA A 25 -34.97 11.30 7.40
C ALA A 25 -36.06 11.92 8.30
N LEU A 26 -37.27 11.36 8.26
CA LEU A 26 -38.40 11.79 9.11
C LEU A 26 -38.11 11.58 10.60
N LEU A 27 -37.49 10.45 10.96
CA LEU A 27 -37.09 10.17 12.35
C LEU A 27 -36.10 11.23 12.86
N ARG A 28 -35.10 11.60 12.05
CA ARG A 28 -34.14 12.65 12.40
C ARG A 28 -34.80 14.02 12.56
N ASP A 29 -35.78 14.35 11.73
CA ASP A 29 -36.53 15.61 11.86
C ASP A 29 -37.40 15.64 13.13
N ILE A 30 -38.00 14.52 13.51
CA ILE A 30 -38.78 14.39 14.75
C ILE A 30 -37.87 14.43 15.98
N GLU A 31 -36.73 13.74 15.97
CA GLU A 31 -35.74 13.80 17.06
C GLU A 31 -35.17 15.21 17.23
N ARG A 32 -34.99 15.94 16.12
CA ARG A 32 -34.57 17.33 16.13
C ARG A 32 -35.66 18.26 16.68
N SER A 33 -36.92 17.98 16.39
CA SER A 33 -38.09 18.77 16.84
C SER A 33 -38.57 18.42 18.26
N GLY A 34 -38.31 17.20 18.74
CA GLY A 34 -38.64 16.72 20.09
C GLY A 34 -37.72 17.28 21.17
N SER A 35 -36.63 17.95 20.79
CA SER A 35 -35.74 18.67 21.72
C SER A 35 -36.29 20.02 22.19
N THR A 36 -37.48 20.45 21.75
CA THR A 36 -37.97 21.82 21.93
C THR A 36 -39.27 22.00 22.73
N SER A 37 -39.73 21.04 23.54
CA SER A 37 -40.93 21.30 24.35
C SER A 37 -41.03 20.53 25.67
N THR A 38 -41.35 21.28 26.74
CA THR A 38 -41.75 20.94 28.13
C THR A 38 -40.61 20.86 29.18
N SER A 39 -40.22 21.98 29.83
CA SER A 39 -40.77 22.65 31.05
C SER A 39 -40.32 21.96 32.36
N ASP A 40 -39.78 22.59 33.43
CA ASP A 40 -39.89 23.96 33.92
C ASP A 40 -38.95 24.21 35.13
N LEU A 41 -38.64 25.50 35.40
CA LEU A 41 -38.26 26.12 36.70
C LEU A 41 -36.79 26.13 37.23
N ARG A 42 -36.22 27.35 37.08
CA ARG A 42 -35.44 28.17 38.04
C ARG A 42 -33.91 28.05 38.13
N HIS A 43 -33.32 29.22 37.82
CA HIS A 43 -32.16 29.89 38.43
C HIS A 43 -30.83 29.98 37.66
N ASN A 44 -30.38 31.24 37.59
CA ASN A 44 -29.09 31.81 37.26
C ASN A 44 -28.63 31.91 35.80
N GLY A 45 -28.36 33.17 35.42
CA GLY A 45 -27.72 33.56 34.19
C GLY A 45 -26.33 32.95 34.07
N GLY A 46 -26.22 32.01 33.15
CA GLY A 46 -24.98 31.59 32.52
C GLY A 46 -25.33 31.27 31.09
N SER A 47 -24.66 31.90 30.14
CA SER A 47 -24.80 31.64 28.71
C SER A 47 -24.50 30.16 28.43
N GLN A 48 -25.53 29.30 28.45
CA GLN A 48 -25.41 27.92 28.04
C GLN A 48 -25.37 27.89 26.52
N LEU A 49 -24.15 28.00 25.97
CA LEU A 49 -23.85 27.57 24.61
C LEU A 49 -24.31 26.11 24.46
N LEU A 50 -25.35 25.89 23.65
CA LEU A 50 -25.79 24.58 23.20
C LEU A 50 -24.58 23.85 22.59
N SER A 51 -23.96 22.95 23.34
CA SER A 51 -22.90 22.08 22.85
C SER A 51 -23.53 21.00 21.98
N LEU A 52 -23.83 21.34 20.72
CA LEU A 52 -24.13 20.34 19.70
C LEU A 52 -22.92 19.41 19.60
N PRO A 53 -23.07 18.08 19.73
CA PRO A 53 -21.96 17.17 19.55
C PRO A 53 -21.48 17.27 18.09
N ILE A 54 -20.34 17.94 17.90
CA ILE A 54 -19.69 18.05 16.61
C ILE A 54 -19.12 16.66 16.29
N THR A 55 -19.72 15.95 15.34
CA THR A 55 -19.13 14.76 14.75
C THR A 55 -18.27 15.19 13.57
N LEU A 56 -16.95 15.03 13.70
CA LEU A 56 -16.03 15.28 12.60
C LEU A 56 -16.07 14.09 11.63
N PRO A 57 -16.29 14.30 10.32
CA PRO A 57 -16.32 13.22 9.32
C PRO A 57 -14.90 12.77 8.95
N ILE A 58 -14.04 12.51 9.94
CA ILE A 58 -12.71 11.95 9.71
C ILE A 58 -12.91 10.45 9.49
N GLY A 59 -12.99 10.04 8.23
CA GLY A 59 -13.11 8.63 7.87
C GLY A 59 -11.90 7.82 8.35
N HIS A 60 -12.14 6.57 8.75
CA HIS A 60 -11.08 5.64 9.16
C HIS A 60 -10.02 5.43 8.06
N SER A 61 -10.43 5.52 6.79
CA SER A 61 -9.54 5.45 5.63
C SER A 61 -8.44 6.52 5.65
N MET A 62 -8.78 7.77 6.01
CA MET A 62 -7.82 8.88 6.10
C MET A 62 -6.77 8.62 7.17
N HIS A 63 -7.19 8.11 8.34
CA HIS A 63 -6.26 7.77 9.42
C HIS A 63 -5.29 6.66 9.00
N ASN A 64 -5.81 5.59 8.41
CA ASN A 64 -4.99 4.47 7.94
C ASN A 64 -4.05 4.87 6.80
N LEU A 65 -4.49 5.74 5.89
CA LEU A 65 -3.65 6.32 4.84
C LEU A 65 -2.48 7.09 5.43
N MET A 66 -2.70 7.91 6.46
CA MET A 66 -1.63 8.63 7.15
C MET A 66 -0.64 7.68 7.82
N LEU A 67 -1.11 6.62 8.48
CA LEU A 67 -0.24 5.60 9.09
C LEU A 67 0.62 4.87 8.04
N LEU A 68 0.02 4.48 6.92
CA LEU A 68 0.71 3.82 5.82
C LEU A 68 1.67 4.76 5.05
N SER A 69 1.43 6.07 5.12
CA SER A 69 2.33 7.09 4.57
C SER A 69 3.49 7.44 5.52
N ASP A 70 3.49 6.94 6.76
CA ASP A 70 4.56 7.28 7.68
C ASP A 70 5.91 6.68 7.23
N SER A 71 6.93 7.52 7.13
CA SER A 71 8.30 7.09 6.87
C SER A 71 8.91 6.23 7.99
N ALA A 72 8.35 6.31 9.21
CA ALA A 72 8.74 5.52 10.36
C ALA A 72 8.02 4.16 10.44
N LEU A 73 7.14 3.84 9.48
CA LEU A 73 6.53 2.53 9.41
C LEU A 73 7.63 1.46 9.35
N PRO A 74 7.64 0.44 10.24
CA PRO A 74 8.81 -0.41 10.47
C PRO A 74 8.93 -1.52 9.41
N LEU A 75 8.93 -1.13 8.13
CA LEU A 75 9.15 -2.01 6.98
C LEU A 75 10.63 -2.22 6.68
N GLY A 76 11.50 -1.42 7.30
CA GLY A 76 12.92 -1.39 6.98
C GLY A 76 13.23 -0.68 5.66
N SER A 77 12.26 -0.03 5.01
CA SER A 77 12.43 0.65 3.71
C SER A 77 13.53 1.71 3.71
N PHE A 78 13.82 2.31 4.88
CA PHE A 78 14.96 3.21 5.04
C PHE A 78 16.30 2.53 4.75
N ALA A 79 16.47 1.23 5.01
CA ALA A 79 17.72 0.55 4.70
C ALA A 79 17.95 0.35 3.20
N TYR A 80 16.95 0.56 2.34
CA TYR A 80 17.01 0.26 0.91
C TYR A 80 17.17 1.55 0.10
N SER A 81 17.85 1.43 -1.04
CA SER A 81 18.10 2.53 -1.99
C SER A 81 17.69 2.19 -3.42
N SER A 82 17.18 0.97 -3.64
CA SER A 82 16.69 0.49 -4.93
C SER A 82 17.73 0.63 -6.05
N GLY A 83 19.01 0.44 -5.72
CA GLY A 83 20.13 0.50 -6.67
C GLY A 83 20.74 1.89 -6.88
N LEU A 84 20.30 2.93 -6.16
CA LEU A 84 20.84 4.29 -6.31
C LEU A 84 22.35 4.35 -6.01
N GLU A 85 22.80 3.65 -4.97
CA GLU A 85 24.22 3.63 -4.59
C GLU A 85 25.09 3.03 -5.68
N SER A 86 24.65 1.90 -6.24
CA SER A 86 25.28 1.24 -7.39
C SER A 86 25.28 2.13 -8.62
N PHE A 87 24.14 2.77 -8.93
CA PHE A 87 24.03 3.72 -10.03
C PHE A 87 25.04 4.86 -9.92
N LEU A 88 25.15 5.50 -8.75
CA LEU A 88 26.09 6.60 -8.51
C LEU A 88 27.54 6.12 -8.55
N ALA A 89 27.85 4.96 -7.97
CA ALA A 89 29.20 4.39 -7.98
C ALA A 89 29.69 4.12 -9.41
N HIS A 90 28.84 3.60 -10.28
CA HIS A 90 29.18 3.35 -11.68
C HIS A 90 29.34 4.63 -12.50
N HIS A 91 28.53 5.67 -12.24
CA HIS A 91 28.67 6.95 -12.94
C HIS A 91 29.91 7.74 -12.50
N LYS A 92 30.45 7.51 -11.31
CA LYS A 92 31.75 8.09 -10.88
C LYS A 92 32.95 7.57 -11.70
N GLN A 93 32.82 6.40 -12.33
CA GLN A 93 33.90 5.78 -13.11
C GLN A 93 33.93 6.26 -14.57
N VAL A 94 32.87 6.93 -15.03
CA VAL A 94 32.73 7.42 -16.40
C VAL A 94 33.09 8.92 -16.43
N PRO A 95 33.84 9.41 -17.43
CA PRO A 95 34.10 10.84 -17.57
C PRO A 95 32.79 11.63 -17.63
N PRO A 96 32.61 12.68 -16.80
CA PRO A 96 31.37 13.43 -16.77
C PRO A 96 31.13 14.15 -18.10
N MET A 97 29.92 14.03 -18.63
CA MET A 97 29.50 14.87 -19.76
C MET A 97 29.43 16.35 -19.30
N PRO A 98 29.72 17.32 -20.19
CA PRO A 98 29.61 18.73 -19.85
C PRO A 98 28.18 19.07 -19.37
N GLY A 99 28.08 19.68 -18.19
CA GLY A 99 26.81 20.04 -17.55
C GLY A 99 26.12 18.93 -16.74
N GLN A 100 26.71 17.73 -16.63
CA GLN A 100 26.13 16.64 -15.85
C GLN A 100 26.44 16.80 -14.36
N THR A 101 25.41 16.99 -13.55
CA THR A 101 25.51 17.03 -12.08
C THR A 101 24.95 15.76 -11.45
N ASN A 102 25.39 15.42 -10.23
CA ASN A 102 24.80 14.32 -9.45
C ASN A 102 23.28 14.50 -9.26
N LEU A 103 22.83 15.74 -9.15
CA LEU A 103 21.40 16.06 -9.06
C LEU A 103 20.67 15.72 -10.37
N SER A 104 21.23 16.08 -11.54
CA SER A 104 20.63 15.72 -12.83
C SER A 104 20.58 14.21 -13.07
N LEU A 105 21.61 13.49 -12.62
CA LEU A 105 21.68 12.03 -12.64
C LEU A 105 20.61 11.41 -11.75
N PHE A 106 20.43 11.95 -10.55
CA PHE A 106 19.40 11.50 -9.64
C PHE A 106 17.99 11.68 -10.20
N HIS A 107 17.67 12.82 -10.81
CA HIS A 107 16.34 13.01 -11.41
C HIS A 107 16.04 11.98 -12.51
N LYS A 108 17.06 11.63 -13.32
CA LYS A 108 16.95 10.55 -14.32
C LYS A 108 16.72 9.20 -13.64
N PHE A 109 17.49 8.89 -12.60
CA PHE A 109 17.35 7.65 -11.83
C PHE A 109 15.98 7.54 -11.16
N LEU A 110 15.51 8.60 -10.50
CA LEU A 110 14.21 8.62 -9.82
C LEU A 110 13.07 8.30 -10.80
N LYS A 111 13.10 8.90 -11.99
CA LYS A 111 12.13 8.61 -13.05
C LYS A 111 12.14 7.14 -13.47
N LEU A 112 13.32 6.59 -13.75
CA LEU A 112 13.46 5.17 -14.13
C LEU A 112 13.05 4.24 -12.99
N SER A 113 13.36 4.59 -11.74
CA SER A 113 13.05 3.82 -10.55
C SER A 113 11.54 3.78 -10.29
N ILE A 114 10.84 4.91 -10.42
CA ILE A 114 9.37 4.98 -10.31
C ILE A 114 8.70 4.18 -11.43
N GLN A 115 9.19 4.32 -12.67
CA GLN A 115 8.66 3.56 -13.81
C GLN A 115 8.87 2.05 -13.62
N SER A 116 10.07 1.63 -13.21
CA SER A 116 10.34 0.23 -12.90
C SER A 116 9.40 -0.30 -11.81
N MET A 117 9.24 0.43 -10.70
CA MET A 117 8.34 0.02 -9.62
C MET A 117 6.87 -0.04 -10.07
N ALA A 118 6.43 0.92 -10.90
CA ALA A 118 5.08 0.95 -11.42
C ALA A 118 4.77 -0.29 -12.28
N TYR A 119 5.62 -0.62 -13.25
CA TYR A 119 5.35 -1.73 -14.16
C TYR A 119 5.57 -3.12 -13.55
N THR A 120 6.40 -3.23 -12.52
CA THR A 120 6.71 -4.54 -11.89
C THR A 120 5.83 -4.85 -10.69
N ASN A 121 5.41 -3.85 -9.91
CA ASN A 121 4.74 -4.08 -8.61
C ASN A 121 3.29 -3.62 -8.58
N ILE A 122 2.91 -2.53 -9.27
CA ILE A 122 1.53 -2.01 -9.20
C ILE A 122 0.49 -3.01 -9.74
N PRO A 123 0.70 -3.75 -10.84
CA PRO A 123 -0.25 -4.78 -11.27
C PRO A 123 -0.59 -5.78 -10.15
N TYR A 124 0.40 -6.16 -9.34
CA TYR A 124 0.22 -7.05 -8.19
C TYR A 124 -0.47 -6.36 -7.00
N VAL A 125 -0.17 -5.08 -6.74
CA VAL A 125 -0.90 -4.28 -5.74
C VAL A 125 -2.38 -4.20 -6.09
N LEU A 126 -2.70 -3.86 -7.35
CA LEU A 126 -4.08 -3.71 -7.81
C LEU A 126 -4.80 -5.06 -7.87
N ALA A 127 -4.12 -6.12 -8.30
CA ALA A 127 -4.68 -7.47 -8.32
C ALA A 127 -5.00 -7.96 -6.90
N GLY A 128 -4.06 -7.82 -5.96
CA GLY A 128 -4.30 -8.22 -4.56
C GLY A 128 -5.37 -7.38 -3.87
N PHE A 129 -5.51 -6.09 -4.24
CA PHE A 129 -6.62 -5.27 -3.76
C PHE A 129 -7.97 -5.72 -4.34
N ARG A 130 -8.03 -6.07 -5.63
CA ARG A 130 -9.29 -6.47 -6.31
C ARG A 130 -9.74 -7.88 -5.94
N ASP A 131 -8.80 -8.80 -5.75
CA ASP A 131 -9.05 -10.20 -5.42
C ASP A 131 -8.09 -10.64 -4.30
N PRO A 132 -8.51 -10.50 -3.02
CA PRO A 132 -7.70 -10.93 -1.88
C PRO A 132 -7.41 -12.43 -1.87
N LEU A 133 -8.30 -13.26 -2.42
CA LEU A 133 -8.17 -14.71 -2.36
C LEU A 133 -7.01 -15.22 -3.24
N ALA A 134 -6.67 -14.47 -4.30
CA ALA A 134 -5.53 -14.74 -5.17
C ALA A 134 -4.16 -14.42 -4.53
N LEU A 135 -4.11 -13.95 -3.27
CA LEU A 135 -2.87 -13.47 -2.62
C LEU A 135 -1.71 -14.48 -2.68
N MET A 136 -1.97 -15.78 -2.48
CA MET A 136 -0.91 -16.80 -2.52
C MET A 136 -0.33 -16.97 -3.93
N ASP A 137 -1.20 -17.01 -4.94
CA ASP A 137 -0.79 -17.15 -6.32
C ASP A 137 -0.03 -15.91 -6.80
N LEU A 138 -0.52 -14.71 -6.47
CA LEU A 138 0.15 -13.44 -6.77
C LEU A 138 1.52 -13.33 -6.09
N ASP A 139 1.66 -13.84 -4.87
CA ASP A 139 2.93 -13.85 -4.14
C ASP A 139 3.96 -14.78 -4.81
N ASN A 140 3.52 -15.97 -5.23
CA ASN A 140 4.37 -16.92 -5.95
C ASN A 140 4.75 -16.43 -7.36
N ASP A 141 3.79 -15.84 -8.09
CA ASP A 141 4.02 -15.26 -9.42
C ASP A 141 4.99 -14.07 -9.37
N LEU A 142 4.87 -13.21 -8.35
CA LEU A 142 5.82 -12.11 -8.15
C LEU A 142 7.23 -12.62 -7.80
N ASP A 143 7.37 -13.70 -7.03
CA ASP A 143 8.68 -14.31 -6.75
C ASP A 143 9.33 -14.81 -8.05
N ALA A 144 8.55 -15.54 -8.86
CA ALA A 144 9.00 -16.10 -10.14
C ALA A 144 9.36 -15.01 -11.17
N SER A 145 8.63 -13.88 -11.18
CA SER A 145 8.86 -12.76 -12.08
C SER A 145 9.91 -11.75 -11.59
N THR A 146 10.52 -11.96 -10.42
CA THR A 146 11.59 -11.11 -9.88
C THR A 146 12.96 -11.80 -9.95
N PRO A 147 13.63 -11.86 -11.12
CA PRO A 147 14.90 -12.57 -11.28
C PRO A 147 16.06 -11.93 -10.49
N CYS A 148 16.00 -10.63 -10.23
CA CYS A 148 17.00 -9.94 -9.42
C CYS A 148 16.91 -10.36 -7.96
N ASN A 149 17.84 -11.19 -7.50
CA ASN A 149 17.88 -11.73 -6.13
C ASN A 149 17.84 -10.63 -5.05
N VAL A 150 18.50 -9.50 -5.30
CA VAL A 150 18.55 -8.37 -4.36
C VAL A 150 17.16 -7.74 -4.22
N ALA A 151 16.52 -7.44 -5.36
CA ALA A 151 15.16 -6.90 -5.39
C ALA A 151 14.15 -7.86 -4.75
N ARG A 152 14.26 -9.16 -5.07
CA ARG A 152 13.41 -10.22 -4.50
C ARG A 152 13.51 -10.28 -2.98
N ARG A 153 14.72 -10.34 -2.43
CA ARG A 153 14.93 -10.34 -0.98
C ARG A 153 14.43 -9.05 -0.32
N ALA A 154 14.61 -7.89 -0.95
CA ALA A 154 14.11 -6.62 -0.43
C ALA A 154 12.57 -6.63 -0.36
N SER A 155 11.90 -7.09 -1.43
CA SER A 155 10.44 -7.21 -1.49
C SER A 155 9.89 -8.16 -0.43
N ILE A 156 10.51 -9.34 -0.25
CA ILE A 156 10.14 -10.31 0.78
C ILE A 156 10.37 -9.75 2.20
N ALA A 157 11.51 -9.13 2.45
CA ALA A 157 11.82 -8.56 3.76
C ALA A 157 10.82 -7.46 4.15
N GLN A 158 10.49 -6.56 3.22
CA GLN A 158 9.52 -5.49 3.44
C GLN A 158 8.09 -6.03 3.59
N GLY A 159 7.68 -7.01 2.77
CA GLY A 159 6.34 -7.60 2.85
C GLY A 159 6.13 -8.39 4.14
N ARG A 160 7.11 -9.20 4.57
CA ARG A 160 7.07 -9.88 5.88
C ARG A 160 7.02 -8.91 7.06
N ALA A 161 7.78 -7.81 6.98
CA ALA A 161 7.71 -6.76 7.99
C ALA A 161 6.33 -6.11 8.04
N LEU A 162 5.75 -5.78 6.87
CA LEU A 162 4.39 -5.24 6.76
C LEU A 162 3.36 -6.19 7.37
N LEU A 163 3.47 -7.50 7.08
CA LEU A 163 2.59 -8.51 7.65
C LEU A 163 2.72 -8.60 9.18
N SER A 164 3.93 -8.46 9.73
CA SER A 164 4.12 -8.38 11.18
C SER A 164 3.49 -7.12 11.79
N VAL A 165 3.51 -5.97 11.11
CA VAL A 165 2.82 -4.75 11.57
C VAL A 165 1.32 -4.97 11.53
N TRP A 166 0.82 -5.57 10.46
CA TRP A 166 -0.58 -5.94 10.32
C TRP A 166 -1.07 -6.77 11.50
N GLU A 167 -0.40 -7.88 11.81
CA GLU A 167 -0.82 -8.77 12.92
C GLU A 167 -0.81 -8.07 14.29
N LYS A 168 0.15 -7.18 14.53
CA LYS A 168 0.38 -6.55 15.84
C LYS A 168 -0.44 -5.29 16.07
N ALA A 169 -0.65 -4.47 15.03
CA ALA A 169 -1.20 -3.13 15.16
C ALA A 169 -2.55 -2.96 14.44
N PHE A 170 -2.68 -3.45 13.22
CA PHE A 170 -3.84 -3.17 12.38
C PHE A 170 -4.98 -4.17 12.54
N ALA A 171 -4.68 -5.47 12.56
CA ALA A 171 -5.68 -6.53 12.63
C ALA A 171 -6.63 -6.42 13.85
N PRO A 172 -6.18 -6.04 15.06
CA PRO A 172 -7.09 -5.81 16.19
C PRO A 172 -8.06 -4.65 15.96
N ALA A 173 -7.58 -3.55 15.35
CA ALA A 173 -8.40 -2.36 15.09
C ALA A 173 -9.48 -2.64 14.02
N VAL A 174 -9.11 -3.34 12.95
CA VAL A 174 -10.03 -3.73 11.86
C VAL A 174 -11.15 -4.65 12.36
N LYS A 175 -10.85 -5.57 13.29
CA LYS A 175 -11.87 -6.45 13.91
C LYS A 175 -12.95 -5.69 14.69
N LEU A 176 -12.60 -4.55 15.29
CA LEU A 176 -13.55 -3.71 16.04
C LEU A 176 -14.41 -2.86 15.10
N GLN A 177 -13.98 -2.67 13.85
CA GLN A 177 -14.63 -1.78 12.89
C GLN A 177 -15.63 -2.52 11.99
N HIS A 178 -15.41 -3.80 11.70
CA HIS A 178 -16.25 -4.59 10.80
C HIS A 178 -17.13 -5.58 11.57
N GLU A 179 -18.27 -5.10 12.08
CA GLU A 179 -19.34 -5.96 12.63
C GLU A 179 -20.30 -6.47 11.53
N GLU A 180 -20.24 -5.94 10.31
CA GLU A 180 -21.10 -6.32 9.17
C GLU A 180 -20.25 -6.76 7.96
N GLY A 181 -20.64 -7.89 7.33
CA GLY A 181 -19.85 -8.66 6.36
C GLY A 181 -19.49 -7.97 5.04
N GLY A 182 -18.38 -7.22 5.01
CA GLY A 182 -17.83 -6.58 3.80
C GLY A 182 -16.47 -7.12 3.34
N GLU A 183 -16.01 -6.66 2.17
CA GLU A 183 -14.75 -7.04 1.49
C GLU A 183 -13.51 -6.93 2.40
N GLY A 184 -13.50 -5.98 3.35
CA GLY A 184 -12.42 -5.82 4.33
C GLY A 184 -12.24 -7.02 5.29
N ILE A 185 -13.33 -7.73 5.62
CA ILE A 185 -13.27 -8.94 6.48
C ILE A 185 -12.65 -10.11 5.72
N GLU A 186 -12.98 -10.25 4.44
CA GLU A 186 -12.41 -11.28 3.56
C GLU A 186 -10.90 -11.08 3.43
N ALA A 187 -10.46 -9.85 3.15
CA ALA A 187 -9.03 -9.50 3.11
C ALA A 187 -8.33 -9.79 4.44
N ALA A 188 -8.92 -9.38 5.58
CA ALA A 188 -8.34 -9.63 6.89
C ALA A 188 -8.24 -11.14 7.23
N THR A 189 -9.18 -11.95 6.75
CA THR A 189 -9.16 -13.40 6.91
C THR A 189 -8.09 -14.03 6.03
N THR A 190 -7.99 -13.60 4.78
CA THR A 190 -6.95 -14.05 3.84
C THR A 190 -5.54 -13.75 4.39
N LEU A 191 -5.31 -12.54 4.92
CA LEU A 191 -4.04 -12.18 5.56
C LEU A 191 -3.71 -13.07 6.77
N ARG A 192 -4.72 -13.48 7.54
CA ARG A 192 -4.54 -14.40 8.68
C ARG A 192 -4.14 -15.80 8.23
N VAL A 193 -4.78 -16.31 7.18
CA VAL A 193 -4.44 -17.60 6.56
C VAL A 193 -3.02 -17.54 6.00
N PHE A 194 -2.69 -16.50 5.23
CA PHE A 194 -1.37 -16.27 4.67
C PHE A 194 -0.29 -16.22 5.76
N ALA A 195 -0.50 -15.47 6.85
CA ALA A 195 0.44 -15.38 7.96
C ALA A 195 0.66 -16.72 8.68
N ARG A 196 -0.39 -17.53 8.82
CA ARG A 196 -0.30 -18.89 9.35
C ARG A 196 0.57 -19.77 8.44
N ASP A 197 0.31 -19.74 7.14
CA ASP A 197 1.01 -20.61 6.18
C ASP A 197 2.49 -20.19 6.01
N LEU A 198 2.79 -18.90 6.14
CA LEU A 198 4.15 -18.37 6.21
C LEU A 198 4.90 -18.88 7.46
N LYS A 199 4.24 -18.92 8.62
CA LYS A 199 4.81 -19.44 9.87
C LYS A 199 5.04 -20.95 9.80
N LEU A 200 4.10 -21.70 9.23
CA LEU A 200 4.23 -23.15 9.01
C LEU A 200 5.40 -23.47 8.08
N SER A 201 5.56 -22.69 7.00
CA SER A 201 6.69 -22.83 6.06
C SER A 201 8.04 -22.57 6.73
N ALA A 202 8.10 -21.66 7.71
CA ALA A 202 9.33 -21.41 8.48
C ALA A 202 9.68 -22.54 9.48
N LEU A 203 8.68 -23.29 9.94
CA LEU A 203 8.84 -24.39 10.91
C LEU A 203 9.22 -25.73 10.26
N SER A 204 9.00 -25.89 8.95
CA SER A 204 9.52 -27.02 8.15
C SER A 204 10.71 -26.57 7.30
N PRO A 205 11.90 -26.33 7.89
CA PRO A 205 13.11 -26.22 7.08
C PRO A 205 13.31 -27.57 6.40
N ALA A 206 13.58 -27.55 5.09
CA ALA A 206 13.91 -28.72 4.30
C ALA A 206 15.03 -29.54 5.00
N GLY A 207 14.63 -30.55 5.75
CA GLY A 207 15.54 -31.52 6.35
C GLY A 207 16.10 -32.43 5.24
N PRO A 208 17.37 -32.86 5.32
CA PRO A 208 18.03 -33.63 4.26
C PRO A 208 17.52 -35.07 4.07
N SER A 209 16.39 -35.46 4.68
CA SER A 209 15.93 -36.85 4.76
C SER A 209 14.58 -37.15 4.10
N ASN A 210 13.87 -36.16 3.54
CA ASN A 210 12.66 -36.45 2.77
C ASN A 210 12.94 -36.34 1.27
N SER A 211 13.11 -37.51 0.66
CA SER A 211 13.28 -37.76 -0.79
C SER A 211 12.08 -37.35 -1.66
N ASN A 212 11.16 -36.54 -1.14
CA ASN A 212 10.15 -35.82 -1.92
C ASN A 212 10.66 -34.39 -2.18
N ALA A 213 11.71 -34.30 -2.99
CA ALA A 213 12.22 -33.05 -3.52
C ALA A 213 11.09 -32.29 -4.25
N HIS A 214 10.99 -30.96 -4.01
CA HIS A 214 10.00 -29.98 -4.51
C HIS A 214 8.85 -29.59 -3.56
N GLN A 215 9.07 -29.43 -2.25
CA GLN A 215 8.23 -28.50 -1.47
C GLN A 215 8.74 -27.07 -1.71
N ILE A 216 8.22 -26.43 -2.75
CA ILE A 216 8.32 -24.98 -2.94
C ILE A 216 7.72 -24.33 -1.68
N PRO A 217 8.38 -23.34 -1.05
CA PRO A 217 7.75 -22.57 0.02
C PRO A 217 6.39 -22.07 -0.49
N ALA A 218 5.30 -22.46 0.18
CA ALA A 218 3.97 -22.15 -0.34
C ALA A 218 3.72 -20.64 -0.46
N VAL A 219 4.41 -19.85 0.37
CA VAL A 219 4.35 -18.39 0.40
C VAL A 219 5.70 -17.77 0.79
N ASN A 220 6.08 -16.70 0.11
CA ASN A 220 7.30 -15.93 0.28
C ASN A 220 7.08 -14.67 1.12
N GLY A 221 5.99 -13.93 0.89
CA GLY A 221 5.64 -12.71 1.64
C GLY A 221 6.16 -11.43 0.99
N HIS A 222 5.93 -11.27 -0.31
CA HIS A 222 6.24 -10.09 -1.10
C HIS A 222 5.39 -8.88 -0.73
N LEU A 223 6.01 -7.70 -0.81
CA LEU A 223 5.37 -6.45 -0.41
C LEU A 223 4.15 -6.10 -1.26
N ALA A 224 4.22 -6.21 -2.59
CA ALA A 224 3.18 -5.66 -3.48
C ALA A 224 1.80 -6.35 -3.33
N PRO A 225 1.67 -7.69 -3.44
CA PRO A 225 0.40 -8.37 -3.20
C PRO A 225 -0.14 -8.10 -1.78
N LEU A 226 0.72 -8.19 -0.76
CA LEU A 226 0.34 -7.95 0.63
C LEU A 226 -0.15 -6.52 0.86
N TRP A 227 0.49 -5.53 0.23
CA TRP A 227 0.09 -4.12 0.32
C TRP A 227 -1.33 -3.90 -0.19
N GLY A 228 -1.68 -4.48 -1.34
CA GLY A 228 -3.03 -4.38 -1.90
C GLY A 228 -4.10 -4.92 -0.95
N VAL A 229 -3.91 -6.14 -0.45
CA VAL A 229 -4.86 -6.79 0.47
C VAL A 229 -4.95 -6.02 1.80
N ILE A 230 -3.82 -5.54 2.33
CA ILE A 230 -3.79 -4.76 3.57
C ILE A 230 -4.53 -3.43 3.39
N CYS A 231 -4.34 -2.73 2.27
CA CYS A 231 -5.05 -1.48 2.01
C CYS A 231 -6.57 -1.68 1.90
N LEU A 232 -7.02 -2.77 1.25
CA LEU A 232 -8.45 -3.12 1.21
C LEU A 232 -8.99 -3.35 2.62
N SER A 233 -8.27 -4.14 3.44
CA SER A 233 -8.67 -4.43 4.82
C SER A 233 -8.66 -3.20 5.75
N LEU A 234 -7.95 -2.14 5.37
CA LEU A 234 -7.90 -0.85 6.08
C LEU A 234 -8.90 0.17 5.53
N GLY A 235 -9.69 -0.19 4.51
CA GLY A 235 -10.71 0.66 3.92
C GLY A 235 -10.18 1.80 3.05
N LEU A 236 -8.94 1.70 2.56
CA LEU A 236 -8.46 2.62 1.51
C LEU A 236 -9.15 2.28 0.20
N ASN A 237 -9.25 3.26 -0.71
CA ASN A 237 -9.67 2.97 -2.09
C ASN A 237 -8.50 2.47 -2.96
N LEU A 238 -8.82 1.95 -4.14
CA LEU A 238 -7.85 1.35 -5.06
C LEU A 238 -6.82 2.39 -5.54
N GLU A 239 -7.28 3.62 -5.80
CA GLU A 239 -6.48 4.75 -6.27
C GLU A 239 -5.45 5.18 -5.21
N GLU A 240 -5.88 5.34 -3.96
CA GLU A 240 -5.05 5.65 -2.80
C GLU A 240 -3.99 4.57 -2.60
N SER A 241 -4.39 3.29 -2.68
CA SER A 241 -3.51 2.15 -2.47
C SER A 241 -2.35 2.13 -3.47
N GLY A 242 -2.64 2.30 -4.76
CA GLY A 242 -1.64 2.33 -5.82
C GLY A 242 -0.77 3.60 -5.79
N TYR A 243 -1.38 4.77 -5.58
CA TYR A 243 -0.64 6.03 -5.51
C TYR A 243 0.29 6.07 -4.30
N LEU A 244 -0.19 5.65 -3.13
CA LEU A 244 0.58 5.64 -1.89
C LEU A 244 1.77 4.69 -1.99
N PHE A 245 1.61 3.54 -2.66
CA PHE A 245 2.72 2.61 -2.90
C PHE A 245 3.87 3.27 -3.68
N LEU A 246 3.57 3.93 -4.81
CA LEU A 246 4.59 4.64 -5.61
C LEU A 246 5.16 5.86 -4.88
N PHE A 247 4.33 6.56 -4.11
CA PHE A 247 4.77 7.71 -3.32
C PHE A 247 5.73 7.28 -2.20
N ASN A 248 5.45 6.16 -1.52
CA ASN A 248 6.35 5.58 -0.52
C ASN A 248 7.69 5.15 -1.12
N HIS A 249 7.68 4.54 -2.31
CA HIS A 249 8.90 4.24 -3.06
C HIS A 249 9.70 5.51 -3.37
N SER A 250 9.03 6.57 -3.84
CA SER A 250 9.66 7.86 -4.14
C SER A 250 10.29 8.49 -2.90
N LYS A 251 9.60 8.47 -1.75
CA LYS A 251 10.14 8.92 -0.46
C LYS A 251 11.39 8.14 -0.06
N ALA A 252 11.39 6.82 -0.23
CA ALA A 252 12.54 5.97 0.09
C ALA A 252 13.76 6.33 -0.77
N VAL A 253 13.58 6.46 -2.09
CA VAL A 253 14.66 6.81 -3.04
C VAL A 253 15.19 8.22 -2.78
N ILE A 254 14.32 9.20 -2.54
CA ILE A 254 14.71 10.58 -2.20
C ILE A 254 15.45 10.62 -0.87
N SER A 255 15.00 9.88 0.14
CA SER A 255 15.68 9.73 1.43
C SER A 255 17.07 9.08 1.29
N ALA A 256 17.21 8.08 0.41
CA ALA A 256 18.52 7.51 0.08
C ALA A 256 19.44 8.54 -0.59
N ALA A 257 18.92 9.41 -1.46
CA ALA A 257 19.69 10.47 -2.10
C ALA A 257 20.22 11.52 -1.12
N VAL A 258 19.42 11.89 -0.12
CA VAL A 258 19.88 12.78 0.96
C VAL A 258 21.05 12.17 1.73
N ARG A 259 20.95 10.89 2.08
CA ARG A 259 22.00 10.16 2.81
C ARG A 259 23.24 9.87 1.97
N ALA A 260 23.08 9.73 0.66
CA ALA A 260 24.18 9.66 -0.30
C ALA A 260 24.80 11.03 -0.62
N SER A 261 24.39 12.10 0.08
CA SER A 261 24.86 13.48 -0.11
C SER A 261 24.67 14.00 -1.54
N VAL A 262 23.65 13.51 -2.26
CA VAL A 262 23.30 14.00 -3.60
C VAL A 262 22.50 15.29 -3.52
N MET A 263 21.67 15.44 -2.48
CA MET A 263 20.85 16.63 -2.24
C MET A 263 20.63 16.86 -0.74
N GLY A 264 20.25 18.09 -0.36
CA GLY A 264 19.90 18.44 1.01
C GLY A 264 18.43 18.16 1.37
N PRO A 265 18.05 18.22 2.66
CA PRO A 265 16.70 17.92 3.13
C PRO A 265 15.63 18.86 2.56
N TYR A 266 15.93 20.15 2.40
CA TYR A 266 15.00 21.10 1.77
C TYR A 266 14.77 20.82 0.29
N MET A 267 15.82 20.41 -0.45
CA MET A 267 15.69 19.98 -1.84
C MET A 267 14.85 18.72 -1.96
N ALA A 268 15.00 17.77 -1.02
CA ALA A 268 14.19 16.56 -0.97
C ALA A 268 12.70 16.87 -0.74
N GLN A 269 12.37 17.77 0.19
CA GLN A 269 10.98 18.19 0.40
C GLN A 269 10.42 18.94 -0.81
N ASN A 270 11.22 19.79 -1.45
CA ASN A 270 10.82 20.45 -2.69
C ASN A 270 10.54 19.42 -3.80
N ALA A 271 11.36 18.38 -3.94
CA ALA A 271 11.13 17.30 -4.89
C ALA A 271 9.84 16.50 -4.57
N LEU A 272 9.58 16.21 -3.29
CA LEU A 272 8.35 15.52 -2.87
C LEU A 272 7.08 16.35 -3.07
N ALA A 273 7.16 17.66 -2.87
CA ALA A 273 6.05 18.60 -3.07
C ALA A 273 5.88 19.03 -4.54
N SER A 274 6.78 18.60 -5.43
CA SER A 274 6.80 19.05 -6.82
C SER A 274 5.60 18.52 -7.63
N LYS A 275 5.09 19.37 -8.52
CA LYS A 275 4.03 19.00 -9.46
C LYS A 275 4.53 17.93 -10.45
N GLU A 276 5.79 18.01 -10.81
CA GLU A 276 6.47 17.08 -11.71
C GLU A 276 6.46 15.65 -11.14
N LEU A 277 6.72 15.48 -9.84
CA LEU A 277 6.63 14.17 -9.19
C LEU A 277 5.18 13.68 -9.18
N GLN A 278 4.23 14.53 -8.81
CA GLN A 278 2.81 14.16 -8.77
C GLN A 278 2.30 13.71 -10.15
N GLU A 279 2.64 14.45 -11.21
CA GLU A 279 2.29 14.10 -12.60
C GLU A 279 2.98 12.81 -13.06
N LEU A 280 4.24 12.60 -12.66
CA LEU A 280 4.97 11.35 -12.96
C LEU A 280 4.30 10.14 -12.30
N LEU A 281 3.96 10.23 -11.02
CA LEU A 281 3.31 9.14 -10.29
C LEU A 281 1.95 8.81 -10.88
N ARG A 282 1.13 9.84 -11.11
CA ARG A 282 -0.18 9.70 -11.78
C ARG A 282 -0.04 9.06 -13.16
N GLY A 283 0.84 9.59 -14.01
CA GLY A 283 1.03 9.09 -15.36
C GLY A 283 1.63 7.68 -15.42
N CYS A 284 2.39 7.26 -14.40
CA CYS A 284 2.82 5.87 -14.29
C CYS A 284 1.66 4.96 -13.86
N LEU A 285 0.87 5.38 -12.87
CA LEU A 285 -0.30 4.63 -12.38
C LEU A 285 -1.34 4.43 -13.48
N GLU A 286 -1.66 5.48 -14.25
CA GLU A 286 -2.60 5.43 -15.38
C GLU A 286 -2.17 4.41 -16.45
N LYS A 287 -0.86 4.27 -16.72
CA LYS A 287 -0.33 3.32 -17.72
C LYS A 287 -0.48 1.86 -17.33
N VAL A 288 -0.45 1.57 -16.03
CA VAL A 288 -0.49 0.20 -15.49
C VAL A 288 -1.83 -0.15 -14.86
N TRP A 289 -2.80 0.77 -14.87
CA TRP A 289 -4.07 0.63 -14.16
C TRP A 289 -4.89 -0.61 -14.54
N LEU A 290 -4.84 -0.96 -15.83
CA LEU A 290 -5.52 -2.11 -16.42
C LEU A 290 -4.56 -3.25 -16.79
N MET A 291 -3.27 -3.13 -16.44
CA MET A 291 -2.29 -4.16 -16.69
C MET A 291 -2.53 -5.34 -15.75
N ARG A 292 -2.51 -6.56 -16.30
CA ARG A 292 -2.63 -7.79 -15.52
C ARG A 292 -1.26 -8.21 -14.97
N PRO A 293 -1.19 -8.97 -13.87
CA PRO A 293 0.07 -9.48 -13.32
C PRO A 293 0.93 -10.22 -14.35
N GLU A 294 0.31 -11.01 -15.24
CA GLU A 294 1.00 -11.74 -16.32
C GLU A 294 1.67 -10.84 -17.37
N ASP A 295 1.21 -9.59 -17.50
CA ASP A 295 1.76 -8.59 -18.41
C ASP A 295 2.76 -7.65 -17.70
N ALA A 296 2.96 -7.83 -16.39
CA ALA A 296 3.88 -7.03 -15.58
C ALA A 296 5.34 -7.37 -15.89
N GLY A 297 6.22 -6.37 -15.86
CA GLY A 297 7.63 -6.60 -16.18
C GLY A 297 8.51 -5.38 -16.10
N GLN A 298 9.81 -5.60 -16.24
CA GLN A 298 10.83 -4.55 -16.15
C GLN A 298 10.88 -3.72 -17.45
N VAL A 299 10.50 -2.45 -17.36
CA VAL A 299 10.57 -1.49 -18.48
C VAL A 299 11.87 -0.69 -18.55
N ALA A 300 12.68 -0.74 -17.49
CA ALA A 300 13.99 -0.13 -17.42
C ALA A 300 15.03 -1.19 -17.05
N PRO A 301 15.52 -2.01 -18.01
CA PRO A 301 16.43 -3.13 -17.73
C PRO A 301 17.70 -2.74 -16.95
N SER A 302 18.15 -1.49 -17.10
CA SER A 302 19.28 -0.96 -16.34
C SER A 302 19.02 -0.91 -14.83
N MET A 303 17.78 -0.76 -14.39
CA MET A 303 17.41 -0.78 -12.97
C MET A 303 17.74 -2.13 -12.33
N ASP A 304 17.37 -3.24 -12.98
CA ASP A 304 17.69 -4.59 -12.48
C ASP A 304 19.20 -4.81 -12.37
N LEU A 305 19.96 -4.29 -13.33
CA LEU A 305 21.42 -4.34 -13.29
C LEU A 305 21.99 -3.53 -12.13
N TRP A 306 21.51 -2.30 -11.89
CA TRP A 306 22.02 -1.48 -10.78
C TRP A 306 21.65 -2.07 -9.42
N VAL A 307 20.42 -2.56 -9.26
CA VAL A 307 19.97 -3.23 -8.02
C VAL A 307 20.79 -4.50 -7.80
N GLY A 308 20.93 -5.36 -8.81
CA GLY A 308 21.68 -6.61 -8.68
C GLY A 308 23.17 -6.40 -8.39
N ARG A 309 23.79 -5.40 -9.03
CA ARG A 309 25.21 -5.07 -8.80
C ARG A 309 25.49 -4.43 -7.45
N HIS A 310 24.46 -4.03 -6.69
CA HIS A 310 24.66 -3.47 -5.37
C HIS A 310 25.42 -4.41 -4.41
N GLU A 311 25.24 -5.73 -4.57
CA GLU A 311 26.00 -6.72 -3.79
C GLU A 311 27.51 -6.72 -4.06
N LEU A 312 27.92 -6.20 -5.22
CA LEU A 312 29.31 -6.17 -5.65
C LEU A 312 30.05 -4.90 -5.19
N LEU A 313 29.36 -3.98 -4.52
CA LEU A 313 29.98 -2.77 -3.98
C LEU A 313 30.86 -3.11 -2.78
N TYR A 314 32.12 -2.65 -2.82
CA TYR A 314 33.10 -2.86 -1.76
C TYR A 314 32.69 -2.22 -0.43
N SER A 315 32.15 -1.00 -0.47
CA SER A 315 31.57 -0.30 0.67
C SER A 315 30.10 -0.01 0.38
N ARG A 316 29.23 -0.23 1.38
CA ARG A 316 27.77 -0.10 1.26
C ARG A 316 27.21 0.62 2.46
N ILE A 317 26.38 1.63 2.21
CA ILE A 317 25.58 2.30 3.26
C ILE A 317 24.12 1.85 3.24
N PHE A 318 23.66 1.22 2.16
CA PHE A 318 22.32 0.65 2.03
C PHE A 318 22.36 -0.87 1.81
N ASN A 319 21.24 -1.53 2.08
CA ASN A 319 20.99 -2.93 1.74
C ASN A 319 20.47 -3.11 0.29
N SER A 320 20.15 -1.99 -0.39
CA SER A 320 19.49 -1.78 -1.70
C SER A 320 18.25 -2.58 -2.01
#